data_AF-A0A822L8I8-F1
#
_entry.id   AF-A0A822L8I8-F1
#
_cell.length_a   1.000
_cell.length_b   1.000
_cell.length_c   1.000
_cell.angle_alpha   90.00
_cell.angle_beta   90.00
_cell.angle_gamma   90.00
#
_symmetry.space_group_name_H-M   'P 1'
#
loop_
_entity.id
_entity.type
_entity.pdbx_description
1 polymer ?
#
loop_
_entity_poly.entity_id
_entity_poly.type
_entity_poly.pdbx_seq_one_letter_code
_entity_poly.pdbx_strand_id
1 'polypeptide(L)'
;MSDRSDTITDFTVGSDKIVLTQLLNSLNYTGSNPIADGYITFTARGSSTVLNIDTDGFGTAASPLPLALINNVAVVVLNNLANFLF
;
A
#
# COMPACT_ATOMS: atom_id res chain seq x y z
N MET A 1 -9.16 1.29 19.51
CA MET A 1 -8.37 0.06 19.37
C MET A 1 -7.57 0.17 18.09
N SER A 2 -6.32 0.62 18.14
CA SER A 2 -5.55 0.96 16.94
C SER A 2 -4.11 0.46 17.05
N ASP A 3 -3.93 -0.85 17.11
CA ASP A 3 -2.63 -1.52 16.97
C ASP A 3 -2.84 -2.76 16.10
N ARG A 4 -2.99 -2.59 14.78
CA ARG A 4 -2.92 -3.72 13.81
C ARG A 4 -2.26 -3.37 12.48
N SER A 5 -1.74 -2.15 12.33
CA SER A 5 -1.02 -1.76 11.12
C SER A 5 0.44 -1.55 11.48
N ASP A 6 1.32 -2.23 10.77
CA ASP A 6 2.76 -2.13 10.98
C ASP A 6 3.24 -0.70 10.71
N THR A 7 4.24 -0.21 11.44
CA THR A 7 4.81 1.12 11.18
C THR A 7 6.22 0.98 10.66
N ILE A 8 6.45 1.52 9.45
CA ILE A 8 7.77 1.63 8.83
C ILE A 8 8.32 3.01 9.16
N THR A 9 9.37 3.09 9.95
CA THR A 9 9.85 4.35 10.55
C THR A 9 10.88 5.10 9.70
N ASP A 10 11.58 4.42 8.79
CA ASP A 10 12.79 4.89 8.10
C ASP A 10 12.83 4.49 6.61
N PHE A 11 11.67 4.42 5.96
CA PHE A 11 11.57 4.07 4.54
C PHE A 11 12.38 5.02 3.65
N THR A 12 13.34 4.47 2.91
CA THR A 12 14.22 5.20 2.00
C THR A 12 13.74 5.08 0.56
N VAL A 13 13.08 6.14 0.08
CA VAL A 13 12.56 6.23 -1.29
C VAL A 13 13.67 6.00 -2.32
N GLY A 14 13.38 5.17 -3.33
CA GLY A 14 14.33 4.83 -4.39
C GLY A 14 15.36 3.75 -4.04
N SER A 15 15.47 3.37 -2.76
CA SER A 15 16.32 2.24 -2.32
C SER A 15 15.46 1.09 -1.80
N ASP A 16 14.59 1.37 -0.84
CA ASP A 16 13.73 0.37 -0.22
C ASP A 16 12.55 -0.01 -1.11
N LYS A 17 12.04 -1.23 -0.93
CA LYS A 17 10.87 -1.75 -1.63
C LYS A 17 9.90 -2.35 -0.65
N ILE A 18 8.61 -2.09 -0.86
CA ILE A 18 7.52 -2.80 -0.21
C ILE A 18 7.13 -3.97 -1.12
N VAL A 19 7.38 -5.19 -0.65
CA VAL A 19 7.10 -6.41 -1.42
C VAL A 19 5.72 -6.95 -1.07
N LEU A 20 4.80 -6.96 -2.05
CA LEU A 20 3.41 -7.38 -1.89
C LEU A 20 3.04 -8.59 -2.77
N THR A 21 4.02 -9.21 -3.43
CA THR A 21 3.83 -10.34 -4.35
C THR A 21 3.02 -11.49 -3.75
N GLN A 22 3.38 -11.94 -2.54
CA GLN A 22 2.68 -13.04 -1.87
C GLN A 22 1.26 -12.64 -1.44
N LEU A 23 1.07 -11.40 -1.02
CA LEU A 23 -0.25 -10.87 -0.66
C LEU A 23 -1.17 -10.84 -1.88
N LEU A 24 -0.73 -10.28 -2.99
CA LEU A 24 -1.51 -10.18 -4.22
C LEU A 24 -1.81 -11.56 -4.82
N ASN A 25 -0.84 -12.49 -4.76
CA ASN A 25 -1.07 -13.89 -5.15
C ASN A 25 -2.16 -14.55 -4.30
N SER A 26 -2.20 -14.27 -2.99
CA SER A 26 -3.24 -14.82 -2.10
C SER A 26 -4.65 -14.28 -2.40
N LEU A 27 -4.74 -13.12 -3.04
CA LEU A 27 -5.99 -12.52 -3.52
C LEU A 27 -6.36 -12.96 -4.94
N ASN A 28 -5.57 -13.85 -5.55
CA ASN A 28 -5.72 -14.25 -6.95
C ASN A 28 -5.68 -13.06 -7.92
N TYR A 29 -4.96 -11.99 -7.56
CA TYR A 29 -4.78 -10.85 -8.45
C TYR A 29 -3.93 -11.24 -9.66
N THR A 30 -4.42 -10.95 -10.87
CA THR A 30 -3.80 -11.32 -12.15
C THR A 30 -3.46 -10.13 -13.05
N GLY A 31 -3.73 -8.91 -12.58
CA GLY A 31 -3.40 -7.69 -13.30
C GLY A 31 -1.91 -7.34 -13.24
N SER A 32 -1.53 -6.23 -13.87
CA SER A 32 -0.13 -5.78 -13.93
C SER A 32 0.18 -4.57 -13.05
N ASN A 33 -0.84 -3.87 -12.56
CA ASN A 33 -0.66 -2.67 -11.74
C ASN A 33 -1.72 -2.61 -10.62
N PRO A 34 -1.45 -3.23 -9.46
CA PRO A 34 -2.37 -3.26 -8.33
C PRO A 34 -2.80 -1.88 -7.81
N ILE A 35 -1.96 -0.86 -8.00
CA ILE A 35 -2.30 0.52 -7.63
C ILE A 35 -3.35 1.09 -8.60
N ALA A 36 -3.14 0.93 -9.91
CA ALA A 36 -4.10 1.39 -10.92
C ALA A 36 -5.41 0.59 -10.88
N ASP A 37 -5.34 -0.67 -10.48
CA ASP A 37 -6.51 -1.56 -10.37
C ASP A 37 -7.23 -1.43 -9.01
N GLY A 38 -6.69 -0.62 -8.09
CA GLY A 38 -7.34 -0.25 -6.83
C GLY A 38 -7.14 -1.21 -5.68
N TYR A 39 -6.37 -2.29 -5.87
CA TYR A 39 -5.98 -3.19 -4.79
C TYR A 39 -5.06 -2.49 -3.81
N ILE A 40 -4.17 -1.61 -4.26
CA ILE A 40 -3.29 -0.84 -3.39
C ILE A 40 -3.71 0.61 -3.39
N THR A 41 -4.14 1.10 -2.24
CA THR A 41 -4.57 2.49 -2.06
C THR A 41 -3.77 3.19 -0.96
N PHE A 42 -3.76 4.52 -1.02
CA PHE A 42 -2.95 5.35 -0.13
C PHE A 42 -3.83 6.38 0.58
N THR A 43 -3.69 6.47 1.89
CA THR A 43 -4.36 7.49 2.70
C THR A 43 -3.32 8.40 3.36
N ALA A 44 -3.40 9.70 3.11
CA ALA A 44 -2.50 10.66 3.75
C ALA A 44 -2.80 10.77 5.26
N ARG A 45 -1.75 10.77 6.09
CA ARG A 45 -1.83 10.96 7.54
C ARG A 45 -0.74 11.94 7.99
N GLY A 46 -1.00 13.24 7.79
CA GLY A 46 0.01 14.28 8.01
C GLY A 46 1.13 14.18 6.99
N SER A 47 2.39 14.12 7.44
CA SER A 47 3.56 13.86 6.58
C SER A 47 3.76 12.38 6.25
N SER A 48 2.95 11.50 6.83
CA SER A 48 3.04 10.04 6.67
C SER A 48 1.95 9.52 5.74
N THR A 49 2.13 8.30 5.25
CA THR A 49 1.16 7.62 4.38
C THR A 49 0.73 6.31 5.00
N VAL A 50 -0.57 6.05 5.03
CA VAL A 50 -1.10 4.71 5.29
C VAL A 50 -1.25 4.00 3.94
N LEU A 51 -0.56 2.87 3.81
CA LEU A 51 -0.73 1.91 2.74
C LEU A 51 -1.91 1.00 3.10
N ASN A 52 -2.90 0.91 2.21
CA ASN A 52 -4.05 0.03 2.41
C ASN A 52 -4.13 -1.02 1.29
N ILE A 53 -4.74 -2.15 1.62
CA ILE A 53 -5.13 -3.20 0.69
C ILE A 53 -6.65 -3.18 0.52
N ASP A 54 -7.10 -3.11 -0.70
CA ASP A 54 -8.46 -3.45 -1.08
C ASP A 54 -8.46 -4.87 -1.67
N THR A 55 -9.24 -5.78 -1.10
CA THR A 55 -9.16 -7.21 -1.46
C THR A 55 -9.90 -7.55 -2.75
N ASP A 56 -10.78 -6.68 -3.21
CA ASP A 56 -11.55 -6.86 -4.45
C ASP A 56 -11.35 -5.73 -5.48
N GLY A 57 -10.58 -4.69 -5.15
CA GLY A 57 -10.14 -3.64 -6.07
C GLY A 57 -11.09 -2.44 -6.15
N PHE A 58 -10.99 -1.61 -7.19
CA PHE A 58 -11.82 -0.40 -7.30
C PHE A 58 -13.32 -0.70 -7.43
N GLY A 59 -14.13 -0.04 -6.59
CA GLY A 59 -15.58 0.14 -6.80
C GLY A 59 -16.47 -0.97 -6.26
N THR A 60 -15.92 -1.89 -5.47
CA THR A 60 -16.61 -3.00 -4.83
C THR A 60 -16.93 -2.71 -3.36
N ALA A 61 -17.66 -3.62 -2.71
CA ALA A 61 -18.27 -3.36 -1.40
C ALA A 61 -17.27 -3.42 -0.22
N ALA A 62 -16.06 -3.96 -0.44
CA ALA A 62 -15.05 -4.01 0.60
C ALA A 62 -14.44 -2.63 0.86
N SER A 63 -14.22 -2.32 2.14
CA SER A 63 -13.47 -1.13 2.51
C SER A 63 -11.97 -1.46 2.54
N PRO A 64 -11.09 -0.60 2.01
CA PRO A 64 -9.65 -0.80 2.11
C PRO A 64 -9.20 -0.99 3.56
N LEU A 65 -8.38 -2.00 3.79
CA LEU A 65 -7.81 -2.34 5.10
C LEU A 65 -6.40 -1.77 5.22
N PRO A 66 -6.04 -1.12 6.34
CA PRO A 66 -4.70 -0.59 6.53
C PRO A 66 -3.68 -1.74 6.68
N LEU A 67 -2.65 -1.74 5.83
CA LEU A 67 -1.50 -2.64 5.93
C LEU A 67 -0.43 -2.02 6.82
N ALA A 68 0.09 -0.85 6.42
CA ALA A 68 1.21 -0.22 7.10
C ALA A 68 1.11 1.31 7.10
N LEU A 69 1.64 1.93 8.16
CA LEU A 69 1.95 3.35 8.22
C LEU A 69 3.42 3.57 7.83
N ILE A 70 3.65 4.31 6.75
CA ILE A 70 4.98 4.71 6.31
C ILE A 70 5.22 6.11 6.87
N ASN A 71 6.10 6.20 7.86
CA ASN A 71 6.35 7.43 8.59
C ASN A 71 7.15 8.42 7.73
N ASN A 72 6.73 9.69 7.75
CA ASN A 72 7.43 10.79 7.10
C ASN A 72 7.66 10.62 5.57
N VAL A 73 6.79 9.86 4.90
CA VAL A 73 6.75 9.77 3.44
C VAL A 73 5.37 10.17 2.95
N ALA A 74 5.30 11.25 2.18
CA ALA A 74 4.05 11.75 1.60
C ALA A 74 3.54 10.83 0.48
N VAL A 75 2.22 10.78 0.28
CA VAL A 75 1.56 9.91 -0.71
C VAL A 75 2.14 10.12 -2.11
N VAL A 76 2.37 11.37 -2.52
CA VAL A 76 2.92 11.71 -3.84
C VAL A 76 4.32 11.12 -4.07
N VAL A 77 5.08 10.89 -2.99
CA VAL A 77 6.42 10.31 -3.05
C VAL A 77 6.33 8.78 -2.95
N LEU A 78 5.47 8.27 -2.07
CA LEU A 78 5.30 6.83 -1.88
C LEU A 78 4.64 6.16 -3.09
N ASN A 79 3.62 6.78 -3.69
CA ASN A 79 2.87 6.30 -4.85
C ASN A 79 3.71 6.39 -6.15
N ASN A 80 4.73 5.56 -6.21
CA ASN A 80 5.59 5.35 -7.35
C ASN A 80 5.84 3.85 -7.47
N LEU A 81 5.65 3.28 -8.65
CA LEU A 81 5.87 1.84 -8.89
C LEU A 81 7.29 1.39 -8.49
N ALA A 82 8.27 2.29 -8.56
CA ALA A 82 9.62 2.02 -8.09
C ALA A 82 9.71 1.78 -6.58
N ASN A 83 8.72 2.07 -5.75
CA ASN A 83 8.76 1.77 -4.31
C ASN A 83 8.20 0.38 -3.98
N PHE A 84 7.70 -0.37 -4.97
CA PHE A 84 6.98 -1.62 -4.75
C PHE A 84 7.53 -2.77 -5.58
N LEU A 85 7.26 -3.97 -5.11
CA LEU A 85 7.37 -5.21 -5.89
C LEU A 85 6.03 -5.94 -5.78
N PHE A 86 5.37 -6.15 -6.92
CA PHE A 86 4.07 -6.79 -7.05
C PHE A 86 4.20 -8.17 -7.71
#